data_AF-A0AA36H2U8-F1
#
_entry.id   AF-A0AA36H2U8-F1
#
_cell.length_a   1.000
_cell.length_b   1.000
_cell.length_c   1.000
_cell.angle_alpha   90.00
_cell.angle_beta   90.00
_cell.angle_gamma   90.00
#
_symmetry.space_group_name_H-M   'P 1'
#
loop_
_entity.id
_entity.type
_entity.pdbx_description
1 polymer ?
#
loop_
_entity_poly.entity_id
_entity_poly.type
_entity_poly.pdbx_seq_one_letter_code
_entity_poly.pdbx_strand_id
1 'polypeptide(L)'
;MLATRDFILNAFGLFADELLLSAAECARQANSYWHTLGENGQQRTKRFDSMVQARFTWNGNIRSALTRALGDLRAYSFKPEKNELVPLSKKRTCTVAVATDPVQVRDEDKEYELETL
;
A
#
# COMPACT_ATOMS: atom_id res chain seq x y z
N MET A 1 3.34 -18.50 3.66
CA MET A 1 3.36 -17.02 3.60
C MET A 1 2.47 -16.43 2.48
N LEU A 2 2.09 -17.21 1.46
CA LEU A 2 1.20 -16.76 0.38
C LEU A 2 -0.25 -16.47 0.86
N ALA A 3 -0.80 -17.31 1.74
CA ALA A 3 -2.19 -17.17 2.22
C ALA A 3 -2.51 -15.79 2.83
N THR A 4 -1.59 -15.18 3.60
CA THR A 4 -1.82 -13.87 4.22
C THR A 4 -1.80 -12.74 3.19
N ARG A 5 -0.91 -12.80 2.21
CA ARG A 5 -0.87 -11.83 1.11
C ARG A 5 -2.15 -11.89 0.28
N ASP A 6 -2.57 -13.11 -0.06
CA ASP A 6 -3.73 -13.37 -0.89
C ASP A 6 -5.02 -12.91 -0.18
N PHE A 7 -5.13 -13.18 1.13
CA PHE A 7 -6.19 -12.64 1.97
C PHE A 7 -6.24 -11.10 1.94
N ILE A 8 -5.10 -10.43 2.13
CA ILE A 8 -5.05 -8.96 2.15
C ILE A 8 -5.42 -8.38 0.78
N LEU A 9 -4.89 -8.94 -0.31
CA LEU A 9 -5.25 -8.51 -1.65
C LEU A 9 -6.74 -8.72 -1.93
N ASN A 10 -7.32 -9.82 -1.45
CA ASN A 10 -8.74 -10.08 -1.60
C ASN A 10 -9.60 -9.08 -0.82
N ALA A 11 -9.19 -8.72 0.40
CA ALA A 11 -9.87 -7.70 1.20
C ALA A 11 -9.90 -6.32 0.51
N PHE A 12 -8.87 -6.01 -0.29
CA PHE A 12 -8.83 -4.80 -1.11
C PHE A 12 -9.49 -4.96 -2.50
N GLY A 13 -10.05 -6.13 -2.83
CA GLY A 13 -10.63 -6.41 -4.15
C GLY A 13 -9.60 -6.55 -5.27
N LEU A 14 -8.32 -6.80 -4.94
CA LEU A 14 -7.19 -6.87 -5.87
C LEU A 14 -6.73 -8.31 -6.16
N PHE A 15 -7.48 -9.30 -5.69
CA PHE A 15 -7.18 -10.72 -5.89
C PHE A 15 -7.85 -11.34 -7.12
N ALA A 16 -8.61 -10.54 -7.88
CA ALA A 16 -9.26 -10.97 -9.12
C ALA A 16 -8.22 -11.51 -10.12
N ASP A 17 -8.43 -12.74 -10.63
CA ASP A 17 -7.56 -13.36 -11.63
C ASP A 17 -7.58 -12.60 -12.95
N GLU A 18 -8.66 -11.87 -13.22
CA GLU A 18 -8.82 -10.97 -14.35
C GLU A 18 -7.77 -9.85 -14.37
N LEU A 19 -7.24 -9.46 -13.20
CA LEU A 19 -6.16 -8.46 -13.08
C LEU A 19 -4.79 -9.01 -13.52
N LEU A 20 -4.69 -10.30 -13.88
CA LEU A 20 -3.50 -10.89 -14.49
C LEU A 20 -3.51 -10.78 -16.02
N LEU A 21 -4.66 -10.45 -16.61
CA LEU A 21 -4.85 -10.32 -18.05
C LEU A 21 -4.67 -8.87 -18.50
N SER A 22 -4.61 -8.66 -19.81
CA SER A 22 -4.70 -7.31 -20.38
C SER A 22 -6.14 -6.80 -20.39
N ALA A 23 -6.32 -5.48 -20.38
CA ALA A 23 -7.63 -4.85 -20.52
C ALA A 23 -8.34 -5.26 -21.82
N ALA A 24 -7.57 -5.45 -22.91
CA ALA A 24 -8.10 -5.90 -24.19
C ALA A 24 -8.67 -7.33 -24.13
N GLU A 25 -7.99 -8.24 -23.42
CA GLU A 25 -8.49 -9.60 -23.22
C GLU A 25 -9.73 -9.64 -22.34
N CYS A 26 -9.76 -8.85 -21.26
CA CYS A 26 -10.94 -8.71 -20.40
C CYS A 26 -12.13 -8.11 -21.18
N ALA A 27 -11.89 -7.09 -22.01
CA ALA A 27 -12.91 -6.49 -22.86
C ALA A 27 -13.43 -7.48 -23.91
N ARG A 28 -12.56 -8.31 -24.50
CA ARG A 28 -12.95 -9.32 -25.49
C ARG A 28 -13.79 -10.43 -24.88
N GLN A 29 -13.45 -10.87 -23.67
CA GLN A 29 -14.21 -11.90 -22.95
C GLN A 29 -15.52 -11.36 -22.36
N ALA A 30 -15.61 -10.04 -22.14
CA ALA A 30 -16.77 -9.38 -21.55
C ALA A 30 -17.26 -10.09 -20.27
N ASN A 31 -16.31 -10.51 -19.42
CA ASN A 31 -16.63 -11.24 -18.19
C ASN A 31 -17.41 -10.35 -17.20
N SER A 32 -18.11 -10.97 -16.25
CA SER A 32 -18.91 -10.26 -15.25
C SER A 32 -18.09 -9.22 -14.50
N TYR A 33 -16.83 -9.54 -14.18
CA TYR A 33 -15.88 -8.63 -13.59
C TYR A 33 -15.71 -7.33 -14.40
N TRP A 34 -15.43 -7.43 -15.71
CA TRP A 34 -15.29 -6.28 -16.60
C TRP A 34 -16.51 -5.35 -16.58
N HIS A 35 -17.72 -5.95 -16.54
CA HIS A 35 -18.97 -5.18 -16.45
C HIS A 35 -19.14 -4.45 -15.12
N THR A 36 -18.58 -4.96 -14.01
CA THR A 36 -18.63 -4.26 -12.71
C THR A 36 -17.78 -2.98 -12.65
N LEU A 37 -16.85 -2.80 -13.59
CA LEU A 37 -15.87 -1.71 -13.52
C LEU A 37 -16.45 -0.36 -13.97
N GLY A 38 -17.50 -0.36 -14.79
CA GLY A 38 -18.14 0.88 -15.25
C GLY A 38 -19.17 0.65 -16.34
N GLU A 39 -19.83 1.72 -16.74
CA GLU A 39 -20.95 1.66 -17.69
C GLU A 39 -20.48 1.55 -19.15
N ASN A 40 -19.33 2.16 -19.47
CA ASN A 40 -18.76 2.18 -20.81
C ASN A 40 -17.31 1.66 -20.87
N GLY A 41 -16.84 1.35 -22.09
CA GLY A 41 -15.51 0.77 -22.30
C GLY A 41 -14.36 1.64 -21.79
N GLN A 42 -14.43 2.97 -21.96
CA GLN A 42 -13.37 3.87 -21.48
C GLN A 42 -13.27 3.90 -19.95
N GLN A 43 -14.40 3.97 -19.25
CA GLN A 43 -14.44 3.92 -17.78
C GLN A 43 -13.90 2.58 -17.27
N ARG A 44 -14.29 1.47 -17.91
CA ARG A 44 -13.81 0.12 -17.55
C ARG A 44 -12.30 0.00 -17.71
N THR A 45 -11.75 0.42 -18.86
CA THR A 45 -10.29 0.39 -19.08
C THR A 45 -9.55 1.23 -18.04
N LYS A 46 -9.99 2.49 -17.81
CA LYS A 46 -9.34 3.36 -16.84
C LYS A 46 -9.35 2.77 -15.43
N ARG A 47 -10.47 2.18 -15.01
CA ARG A 47 -10.58 1.56 -13.69
C ARG A 47 -9.79 0.26 -13.61
N PHE A 48 -9.78 -0.55 -14.67
CA PHE A 48 -8.95 -1.74 -14.77
C PHE A 48 -7.47 -1.41 -14.60
N ASP A 49 -6.96 -0.42 -15.34
CA ASP A 49 -5.57 0.01 -15.25
C ASP A 49 -5.23 0.51 -13.84
N SER A 50 -6.14 1.28 -13.22
CA SER A 50 -5.97 1.73 -11.84
C SER A 50 -5.88 0.57 -10.84
N MET A 51 -6.69 -0.48 -11.01
CA MET A 51 -6.64 -1.66 -10.14
C MET A 51 -5.40 -2.51 -10.40
N VAL A 52 -4.93 -2.63 -11.65
CA VAL A 52 -3.66 -3.32 -11.97
C VAL A 52 -2.49 -2.61 -11.28
N GLN A 53 -2.44 -1.27 -11.36
CA GLN A 53 -1.44 -0.47 -10.67
C GLN A 53 -1.54 -0.63 -9.15
N ALA A 54 -2.75 -0.52 -8.59
CA ALA A 54 -2.98 -0.73 -7.16
C ALA A 54 -2.51 -2.12 -6.72
N ARG A 55 -2.84 -3.18 -7.48
CA ARG A 55 -2.41 -4.55 -7.20
C ARG A 55 -0.90 -4.67 -7.15
N PHE A 56 -0.17 -4.03 -8.06
CA PHE A 56 1.29 -4.03 -8.07
C PHE A 56 1.86 -3.31 -6.84
N THR A 57 1.37 -2.10 -6.54
CA THR A 57 1.81 -1.29 -5.39
C THR A 57 1.54 -1.99 -4.06
N TRP A 58 0.31 -2.49 -3.86
CA TRP A 58 -0.07 -3.18 -2.62
C TRP A 58 0.70 -4.49 -2.45
N ASN A 59 0.98 -5.21 -3.52
CA ASN A 59 1.86 -6.39 -3.47
C ASN A 59 3.26 -6.08 -2.92
N GLY A 60 3.84 -4.95 -3.31
CA GLY A 60 5.12 -4.48 -2.77
C GLY A 60 5.00 -4.10 -1.29
N ASN A 61 4.00 -3.28 -0.96
CA ASN A 61 3.77 -2.78 0.39
C ASN A 61 3.51 -3.91 1.40
N ILE A 62 2.67 -4.88 1.04
CA ILE A 62 2.36 -6.03 1.90
C ILE A 62 3.62 -6.84 2.22
N ARG A 63 4.45 -7.14 1.20
CA ARG A 63 5.70 -7.88 1.41
C ARG A 63 6.67 -7.12 2.32
N SER A 64 6.83 -5.82 2.09
CA SER A 64 7.69 -4.96 2.90
C SER A 64 7.21 -4.89 4.35
N ALA A 65 5.91 -4.69 4.56
CA ALA A 65 5.31 -4.63 5.89
C ALA A 65 5.46 -5.96 6.66
N LEU A 66 5.17 -7.09 6.02
CA LEU A 66 5.35 -8.41 6.61
C LEU A 66 6.81 -8.69 6.95
N THR A 67 7.74 -8.32 6.07
CA THR A 67 9.18 -8.51 6.32
C THR A 67 9.63 -7.70 7.54
N ARG A 68 9.18 -6.44 7.65
CA ARG A 68 9.47 -5.59 8.82
C ARG A 68 8.88 -6.18 10.09
N ALA A 69 7.59 -6.52 10.09
CA ALA A 69 6.92 -7.11 11.25
C ALA A 69 7.58 -8.41 11.72
N LEU A 70 7.97 -9.29 10.79
CA LEU A 70 8.71 -10.50 11.12
C LEU A 70 10.13 -10.21 11.60
N GLY A 71 10.75 -9.13 11.13
CA GLY A 71 12.03 -8.63 11.65
C GLY A 71 11.90 -8.19 13.10
N ASP A 72 10.88 -7.39 13.40
CA ASP A 72 10.59 -6.90 14.74
C ASP A 72 10.33 -8.09 15.69
N LEU A 73 9.47 -9.05 15.31
CA LEU A 73 9.22 -10.24 16.12
C LEU A 73 10.50 -11.04 16.42
N ARG A 74 11.42 -11.16 15.46
CA ARG A 74 12.71 -11.86 15.66
C ARG A 74 13.69 -11.08 16.53
N ALA A 75 13.49 -9.77 16.69
CA ALA A 75 14.29 -8.96 17.58
C ALA A 75 13.95 -9.19 19.06
N TYR A 76 12.86 -9.90 19.37
CA TYR A 76 12.45 -10.24 20.74
C TYR A 76 12.47 -11.76 20.99
N SER A 77 12.81 -12.13 22.22
CA SER A 77 12.78 -13.50 22.73
C SER A 77 11.82 -13.53 23.90
N PHE A 78 10.95 -14.52 23.92
CA PHE A 78 10.07 -14.74 25.06
C PHE A 78 10.84 -15.39 26.20
N LYS A 79 10.79 -14.79 27.39
CA LYS A 79 11.35 -15.35 28.63
C LYS A 79 10.21 -15.93 29.49
N PRO A 80 10.03 -17.26 29.51
CA PRO A 80 8.92 -17.90 30.23
C PRO A 80 8.93 -17.61 31.72
N GLU A 81 10.13 -17.49 32.32
CA GLU A 81 10.33 -17.23 33.74
C GLU A 81 9.71 -15.90 34.21
N LYS A 82 9.60 -14.92 33.30
CA LYS A 82 9.02 -13.60 33.59
C LYS A 82 7.72 -13.33 32.84
N ASN A 83 7.30 -14.26 31.97
CA ASN A 83 6.18 -14.08 31.04
C ASN A 83 6.31 -12.80 30.20
N GLU A 84 7.53 -12.46 29.77
CA GLU A 84 7.86 -11.19 29.10
C GLU A 84 8.59 -11.43 27.77
N LEU A 85 8.37 -10.54 26.80
CA LEU A 85 9.19 -10.43 25.59
C LEU A 85 10.36 -9.49 25.86
N VAL A 86 11.59 -9.99 25.71
CA VAL A 86 12.81 -9.19 25.90
C VAL A 86 13.60 -9.06 24.59
N PRO A 87 14.20 -7.90 24.28
CA PRO A 87 15.05 -7.76 23.11
C PRO A 87 16.21 -8.76 23.11
N LEU A 88 16.48 -9.42 21.97
CA LEU A 88 17.71 -10.20 21.79
C LEU A 88 18.88 -9.22 21.78
N SER A 89 19.70 -9.26 22.82
CA SER A 89 20.87 -8.40 22.94
C SER A 89 21.97 -8.79 21.93
N LYS A 90 21.87 -8.33 20.68
CA LYS A 90 23.04 -8.12 19.82
C LYS A 90 22.88 -6.82 19.02
N LYS A 91 23.65 -5.82 19.46
CA LYS A 91 23.97 -4.52 18.84
C LYS A 91 23.58 -4.42 17.35
N ARG A 92 22.57 -3.61 17.07
CA ARG A 92 22.55 -2.58 16.01
C ARG A 92 21.27 -1.77 16.18
N THR A 93 21.46 -0.50 16.54
CA THR A 93 20.44 0.53 16.62
C THR A 93 19.51 0.44 15.40
N CYS A 94 18.23 0.20 15.63
CA CYS A 94 17.21 0.45 14.63
C CYS A 94 16.98 1.97 14.59
N THR A 95 17.76 2.67 13.78
CA THR A 95 17.47 4.07 13.45
C THR A 95 16.23 4.07 12.57
N VAL A 96 15.10 4.40 13.18
CA VAL A 96 13.86 4.72 12.46
C VAL A 96 14.12 6.02 11.72
N ALA A 97 14.48 5.94 10.44
CA ALA A 97 14.34 7.07 9.54
C ALA A 97 12.84 7.23 9.27
N VAL A 98 12.16 8.02 10.10
CA VAL A 98 10.89 8.61 9.73
C VAL A 98 11.20 9.52 8.55
N ALA A 99 10.89 9.07 7.33
CA ALA A 99 10.83 9.94 6.17
C ALA A 99 9.58 10.83 6.35
N THR A 100 9.67 11.83 7.22
CA THR A 100 8.88 13.04 7.08
C THR A 100 9.54 13.81 5.95
N ASP A 101 9.01 13.67 4.74
CA ASP A 101 9.20 14.71 3.74
C ASP A 101 8.78 16.03 4.42
N PRO A 102 9.66 17.04 4.54
CA PRO A 102 9.21 18.33 5.01
C PRO A 102 8.23 18.85 3.96
N VAL A 103 6.96 18.93 4.34
CA VAL A 103 5.98 19.76 3.62
C VAL A 103 6.58 21.16 3.61
N GLN A 104 7.05 21.59 2.45
CA GLN A 104 7.42 22.97 2.20
C GLN A 104 6.13 23.78 2.32
N VAL A 105 5.90 24.36 3.50
CA VAL A 105 4.93 25.44 3.66
C VAL A 105 5.53 26.61 2.88
N ARG A 106 4.97 26.88 1.71
CA ARG A 106 5.22 28.13 0.99
C ARG A 106 4.62 29.24 1.83
N ASP A 107 5.47 30.10 2.39
CA ASP A 107 5.06 31.40 2.90
C ASP A 107 4.58 32.24 1.70
N GLU A 108 3.29 32.14 1.37
CA GLU A 108 2.62 33.02 0.41
C GLU A 108 1.49 33.78 1.12
N ASP A 109 1.85 34.58 2.12
CA ASP A 109 1.00 35.68 2.59
C ASP A 109 1.64 37.00 2.19
N LYS A 110 1.22 37.51 1.03
CA LYS A 110 1.48 38.88 0.59
C LYS A 110 0.54 39.79 1.36
N GLU A 111 1.09 40.56 2.29
CA GLU A 111 0.44 41.71 2.90
C GLU A 111 0.34 42.81 1.83
N TYR A 112 -0.88 43.04 1.32
CA TYR A 112 -1.20 44.23 0.53
C TYR A 112 -1.54 45.35 1.52
N GLU A 113 -0.58 46.23 1.81
CA GLU A 113 -0.92 47.51 2.42
C GLU A 113 -1.71 48.35 1.40
N LEU A 114 -3.00 48.50 1.69
CA LEU A 114 -3.89 49.48 1.07
C LEU A 114 -3.66 50.83 1.75
N GLU A 115 -2.77 51.66 1.21
CA GLU A 115 -2.81 53.09 1.50
C GLU A 115 -3.89 53.73 0.63
N THR A 116 -5.09 53.84 1.21
CA THR A 116 -6.13 54.78 0.81
C THR A 116 -5.92 56.13 1.48
N LEU A 117 -5.87 57.17 0.64
CA LEU A 117 -6.15 58.61 0.87
C LEU A 117 -5.10 59.45 1.63
#